data_AF-A0A963UJ65-F1
#
_entry.id   AF-A0A963UJ65-F1
#
_cell.length_a   1.000
_cell.length_b   1.000
_cell.length_c   1.000
_cell.angle_alpha   90.00
_cell.angle_beta   90.00
_cell.angle_gamma   90.00
#
_symmetry.space_group_name_H-M   'P 1'
#
loop_
_entity.id
_entity.type
_entity.pdbx_description
1 polymer ?
#
loop_
_entity_poly.entity_id
_entity_poly.type
_entity_poly.pdbx_seq_one_letter_code
_entity_poly.pdbx_strand_id
1 'polypeptide(L)'
;MTATTDTVRVDLGQRSYDVRIGAGLLARAGEEIGPLLRRRRVAVLTDTTVAGLHLEALRAGLGGIETVALALPPGEATKGWAEFSRAVDWLLEQKVERRDVVVALGGGVIGDLAGFAAAVLRRGVRFVQIPT
;
A
#
# COMPACT_ATOMS: atom_id res chain seq x y z
N MET A 1 -17.40 -3.67 -21.39
CA MET A 1 -16.03 -3.69 -21.93
C MET A 1 -15.12 -4.20 -20.83
N THR A 2 -14.55 -5.39 -20.96
CA THR A 2 -13.51 -5.87 -20.04
C THR A 2 -12.28 -5.00 -20.26
N ALA A 3 -11.92 -4.20 -19.25
CA ALA A 3 -10.74 -3.34 -19.34
C ALA A 3 -9.49 -4.22 -19.48
N THR A 4 -8.72 -4.01 -20.55
CA THR A 4 -7.43 -4.69 -20.75
C THR A 4 -6.47 -4.27 -19.63
N THR A 5 -5.78 -5.24 -19.05
CA THR A 5 -4.74 -5.02 -18.03
C THR A 5 -3.40 -5.42 -18.62
N ASP A 6 -2.50 -4.46 -18.77
CA ASP A 6 -1.12 -4.70 -19.16
C ASP A 6 -0.30 -5.09 -17.93
N THR A 7 0.69 -5.96 -18.13
CA THR A 7 1.56 -6.44 -17.06
C THR A 7 3.01 -6.26 -17.48
N VAL A 8 3.74 -5.47 -16.69
CA VAL A 8 5.18 -5.27 -16.86
C VAL A 8 5.90 -6.02 -15.75
N ARG A 9 6.68 -7.05 -16.12
CA ARG A 9 7.54 -7.76 -15.19
C ARG A 9 8.79 -6.92 -14.92
N VAL A 10 9.03 -6.58 -13.66
CA VAL A 10 10.28 -5.93 -13.23
C VAL A 10 11.22 -7.00 -12.71
N ASP A 11 12.32 -7.26 -13.42
CA ASP A 11 13.28 -8.31 -13.07
C ASP A 11 14.40 -7.79 -12.16
N LEU A 12 14.33 -8.17 -10.88
CA LEU A 12 15.27 -7.89 -9.80
C LEU A 12 15.75 -9.19 -9.11
N GLY A 13 15.73 -10.32 -9.82
CA GLY A 13 16.07 -11.64 -9.27
C GLY A 13 15.05 -12.16 -8.25
N GLN A 14 15.48 -12.44 -7.01
CA GLN A 14 14.61 -13.01 -5.97
C GLN A 14 13.49 -12.07 -5.47
N ARG A 15 13.48 -10.81 -5.92
CA ARG A 15 12.49 -9.79 -5.56
C ARG A 15 11.76 -9.21 -6.76
N SER A 16 11.84 -9.87 -7.90
CA SER A 16 11.10 -9.48 -9.11
C SER A 16 9.58 -9.47 -8.84
N TYR A 17 8.90 -8.44 -9.33
CA TYR A 17 7.46 -8.20 -9.14
C TYR A 17 6.79 -7.75 -10.43
N ASP A 18 5.47 -7.77 -10.44
CA ASP A 18 4.67 -7.38 -11.60
C ASP A 18 4.03 -6.02 -11.34
N VAL A 19 4.12 -5.14 -12.34
CA VAL A 19 3.37 -3.88 -12.37
C VAL A 19 2.14 -4.10 -13.24
N ARG A 20 0.95 -3.98 -12.63
CA ARG A 20 -0.34 -4.09 -13.31
C ARG A 20 -0.81 -2.69 -13.69
N ILE A 21 -1.11 -2.48 -14.97
CA ILE A 21 -1.53 -1.18 -15.52
C ILE A 21 -2.85 -1.39 -16.25
N GLY A 22 -3.88 -0.66 -15.84
CA GLY A 22 -5.20 -0.79 -16.45
C GLY A 22 -6.28 -0.05 -15.69
N ALA A 23 -7.39 0.23 -16.38
CA ALA A 23 -8.56 0.85 -15.78
C ALA A 23 -9.29 -0.14 -14.84
N GLY A 24 -9.84 0.37 -13.74
CA GLY A 24 -10.65 -0.41 -12.81
C GLY A 24 -9.89 -1.39 -11.92
N LEU A 25 -8.56 -1.36 -11.89
CA LEU A 25 -7.76 -2.23 -11.00
C LEU A 25 -8.08 -2.01 -9.52
N LEU A 26 -8.35 -0.77 -9.11
CA LEU A 26 -8.69 -0.46 -7.73
C LEU A 26 -9.95 -1.18 -7.26
N ALA A 27 -10.96 -1.32 -8.13
CA ALA A 27 -12.20 -2.03 -7.85
C ALA A 27 -12.03 -3.56 -7.73
N ARG A 28 -10.88 -4.09 -8.19
CA ARG A 28 -10.51 -5.51 -8.07
C ARG A 28 -9.27 -5.70 -7.20
N ALA A 29 -8.93 -4.72 -6.35
CA ALA A 29 -7.72 -4.77 -5.53
C ALA A 29 -7.63 -6.03 -4.65
N GLY A 30 -8.76 -6.59 -4.21
CA GLY A 30 -8.81 -7.83 -3.46
C GLY A 30 -8.40 -9.07 -4.27
N GLU A 31 -8.64 -9.08 -5.58
CA GLU A 31 -8.19 -10.15 -6.49
C GLU A 31 -6.66 -10.07 -6.69
N GLU A 32 -6.12 -8.85 -6.82
CA GLU A 32 -4.69 -8.62 -7.04
C GLU A 32 -3.85 -8.83 -5.78
N ILE A 33 -4.33 -8.30 -4.64
CA ILE A 33 -3.58 -8.32 -3.36
C ILE A 33 -3.89 -9.59 -2.56
N GLY A 34 -5.09 -10.15 -2.68
CA GLY A 34 -5.54 -11.33 -1.93
C GLY A 34 -4.58 -12.52 -1.97
N PRO A 35 -4.04 -12.94 -3.14
CA PRO A 35 -3.05 -14.01 -3.25
C PRO A 35 -1.75 -13.73 -2.49
N LEU A 36 -1.43 -12.45 -2.26
CA LEU A 36 -0.29 -12.05 -1.46
C LEU A 36 -0.59 -12.22 0.02
N LEU A 37 -1.84 -12.23 0.49
CA LEU A 37 -2.13 -12.15 1.92
C LEU A 37 -1.96 -13.48 2.67
N ARG A 38 -1.37 -13.42 3.87
CA ARG A 38 -1.33 -14.56 4.82
C ARG A 38 -2.50 -14.50 5.81
N ARG A 39 -2.84 -13.29 6.24
CA ARG A 39 -4.05 -12.94 7.00
C ARG A 39 -4.87 -12.04 6.08
N ARG A 40 -6.20 -12.15 6.07
CA ARG A 40 -7.06 -11.28 5.23
C ARG A 40 -7.14 -9.85 5.79
N ARG A 41 -5.99 -9.18 5.81
CA ARG A 41 -5.80 -7.84 6.37
C ARG A 41 -4.69 -7.08 5.64
N VAL A 42 -4.87 -5.78 5.45
CA VAL A 42 -3.84 -4.85 4.96
C VAL A 42 -3.81 -3.58 5.82
N ALA A 43 -2.62 -2.97 5.93
CA ALA A 43 -2.44 -1.65 6.53
C ALA A 43 -2.07 -0.65 5.44
N VAL A 44 -2.90 0.37 5.25
CA VAL A 44 -2.74 1.38 4.19
C VAL A 44 -2.10 2.65 4.76
N LEU A 45 -1.02 3.11 4.15
CA LEU A 45 -0.46 4.44 4.34
C LEU A 45 -0.81 5.31 3.13
N THR A 46 -1.32 6.50 3.39
CA THR A 46 -1.77 7.46 2.37
C THR A 46 -1.66 8.89 2.89
N ASP A 47 -1.92 9.89 2.05
CA ASP A 47 -2.13 11.27 2.49
C ASP A 47 -3.63 11.62 2.53
N THR A 48 -3.99 12.72 3.20
CA THR A 48 -5.41 13.11 3.34
C THR A 48 -6.10 13.45 2.03
N THR A 49 -5.38 13.96 1.03
CA THR A 49 -5.95 14.26 -0.31
C THR A 49 -6.28 12.99 -1.05
N VAL A 50 -5.32 12.07 -1.17
CA VAL A 50 -5.50 10.77 -1.82
C VAL A 50 -6.51 9.92 -1.06
N ALA A 51 -6.52 9.97 0.27
CA ALA A 51 -7.51 9.27 1.09
C ALA A 51 -8.93 9.69 0.72
N GLY A 52 -9.19 11.00 0.63
CA GLY A 52 -10.51 11.53 0.29
C GLY A 52 -10.99 11.14 -1.12
N LEU A 53 -10.07 10.87 -2.04
CA LEU A 53 -10.37 10.54 -3.43
C LEU A 53 -10.48 9.02 -3.68
N HIS A 54 -9.63 8.22 -3.05
CA HIS A 54 -9.37 6.85 -3.48
C HIS A 54 -9.48 5.79 -2.39
N LEU A 55 -9.44 6.15 -1.10
CA LEU A 55 -9.40 5.15 -0.01
C LEU A 55 -10.69 4.32 0.05
N GLU A 56 -11.86 4.95 -0.11
CA GLU A 56 -13.13 4.22 -0.09
C GLU A 56 -13.28 3.30 -1.31
N ALA A 57 -12.81 3.73 -2.48
CA ALA A 57 -12.77 2.87 -3.66
C ALA A 57 -11.82 1.67 -3.48
N LEU A 58 -10.66 1.88 -2.84
CA LEU A 58 -9.75 0.80 -2.46
C LEU A 58 -10.39 -0.16 -1.47
N ARG A 59 -11.04 0.34 -0.41
CA ARG A 59 -11.75 -0.49 0.58
C ARG A 59 -12.83 -1.34 -0.08
N ALA A 60 -13.63 -0.74 -0.94
CA ALA A 60 -14.66 -1.45 -1.70
C ALA A 60 -14.05 -2.56 -2.57
N GLY A 61 -12.97 -2.27 -3.30
CA GLY A 61 -12.31 -3.26 -4.15
C GLY A 61 -11.53 -4.34 -3.40
N LEU A 62 -11.08 -4.07 -2.16
CA LEU A 62 -10.50 -5.07 -1.25
C LEU A 62 -11.55 -6.02 -0.67
N GLY A 63 -12.82 -5.58 -0.60
CA GLY A 63 -13.95 -6.40 -0.17
C GLY A 63 -13.77 -6.93 1.25
N GLY A 64 -13.87 -8.26 1.43
CA GLY A 64 -13.76 -8.93 2.73
C GLY A 64 -12.35 -8.97 3.36
N ILE A 65 -11.40 -8.17 2.85
CA ILE A 65 -10.07 -7.99 3.44
C ILE A 65 -10.14 -6.83 4.45
N GLU A 66 -9.82 -7.11 5.71
CA GLU A 66 -9.77 -6.09 6.74
C GLU A 66 -8.78 -4.98 6.34
N THR A 67 -9.24 -3.73 6.35
CA THR A 67 -8.45 -2.60 5.86
C THR A 67 -8.40 -1.50 6.91
N VAL A 68 -7.23 -1.31 7.50
CA VAL A 68 -6.94 -0.15 8.35
C VAL A 68 -6.11 0.85 7.56
N ALA A 69 -6.29 2.14 7.84
CA ALA A 69 -5.59 3.20 7.11
C ALA A 69 -5.12 4.32 8.03
N LEU A 70 -3.94 4.85 7.74
CA LEU A 70 -3.42 6.09 8.31
C LEU A 70 -3.24 7.10 7.16
N ALA A 71 -3.95 8.23 7.28
CA ALA A 71 -3.78 9.37 6.41
C ALA A 71 -2.82 10.39 7.07
N LEU A 72 -1.74 10.69 6.37
CA LEU A 72 -0.73 11.68 6.75
C LEU A 72 -1.04 13.04 6.06
N PRO A 73 -0.47 14.16 6.53
CA PRO A 73 -0.56 15.42 5.78
C PRO A 73 0.00 15.25 4.35
N PRO A 74 -0.51 15.98 3.35
CA PRO A 74 0.04 15.95 2.01
C PRO A 74 1.29 16.85 1.89
N GLY A 75 2.13 16.57 0.90
CA GLY A 75 3.30 17.39 0.52
C GLY A 75 4.65 16.80 0.94
N GLU A 76 5.73 17.33 0.36
CA GLU A 76 7.10 16.79 0.52
C GLU A 76 7.58 16.75 1.98
N ALA A 77 7.11 17.68 2.82
CA ALA A 77 7.46 17.72 4.25
C ALA A 77 7.03 16.45 5.01
N THR A 78 6.01 15.73 4.50
CA THR A 78 5.59 14.43 5.03
C THR A 78 6.68 13.38 4.88
N LYS A 79 7.58 13.52 3.90
CA LYS A 79 8.79 12.71 3.78
C LYS A 79 9.86 13.15 4.78
N GLY A 80 9.48 13.21 6.06
CA GLY A 80 10.30 13.63 7.19
C GLY A 80 10.24 12.64 8.34
N TRP A 81 11.19 12.75 9.28
CA TRP A 81 11.35 11.79 10.38
C TRP A 81 10.13 11.71 11.30
N ALA A 82 9.43 12.83 11.51
CA ALA A 82 8.24 12.90 12.34
C ALA A 82 7.11 11.99 11.81
N GLU A 83 6.73 12.16 10.55
CA GLU A 83 5.67 11.35 9.93
C GLU A 83 6.13 9.90 9.66
N PHE A 84 7.42 9.69 9.39
CA PHE A 84 7.98 8.34 9.33
C PHE A 84 7.84 7.60 10.66
N SER A 85 8.22 8.23 11.77
CA SER A 85 8.12 7.64 13.11
C SER A 85 6.66 7.34 13.44
N ARG A 86 5.76 8.30 13.19
CA ARG A 86 4.31 8.12 13.35
C ARG A 86 3.76 6.96 12.52
N ALA A 87 4.21 6.79 11.28
CA ALA A 87 3.79 5.68 10.44
C ALA A 87 4.27 4.33 11.01
N VAL A 88 5.51 4.24 11.47
CA VAL A 88 6.06 3.02 12.10
C VAL A 88 5.32 2.68 13.39
N ASP A 89 5.11 3.66 14.27
CA ASP A 89 4.40 3.49 15.54
C ASP A 89 2.97 3.01 15.29
N TRP A 90 2.25 3.64 14.37
CA TRP A 90 0.92 3.21 13.99
C TRP A 90 0.91 1.78 13.43
N LEU A 91 1.86 1.40 12.57
CA LEU A 91 1.94 0.02 12.07
C LEU A 91 2.16 -1.00 13.21
N LEU A 92 2.93 -0.63 14.24
CA LEU A 92 3.12 -1.45 15.44
C LEU A 92 1.85 -1.55 16.29
N GLU A 93 1.12 -0.44 16.48
CA GLU A 93 -0.19 -0.41 17.15
C GLU A 93 -1.22 -1.27 16.44
N GLN A 94 -1.20 -1.23 15.10
CA GLN A 94 -2.01 -2.09 14.23
C GLN A 94 -1.53 -3.55 14.22
N LYS A 95 -0.53 -3.91 15.04
CA LYS A 95 0.01 -5.27 15.19
C LYS A 95 0.45 -5.89 13.86
N VAL A 96 0.99 -5.08 12.95
CA VAL A 96 1.53 -5.57 11.67
C VAL A 96 2.70 -6.52 11.94
N GLU A 97 2.61 -7.72 11.38
CA GLU A 97 3.63 -8.77 11.49
C GLU A 97 4.49 -8.88 10.21
N ARG A 98 5.59 -9.64 10.27
CA ARG A 98 6.57 -9.78 9.17
C ARG A 98 5.95 -10.24 7.84
N ARG A 99 4.86 -11.02 7.92
CA ARG A 99 4.16 -11.56 6.74
C ARG A 99 2.91 -10.74 6.39
N ASP A 100 2.60 -9.67 7.09
CA ASP A 100 1.49 -8.80 6.66
C ASP A 100 1.92 -7.91 5.50
N VAL A 101 0.94 -7.28 4.86
CA VAL A 101 1.15 -6.39 3.71
C VAL A 101 0.84 -4.95 4.13
N VAL A 102 1.82 -4.08 3.93
CA VAL A 102 1.65 -2.63 3.96
C VAL A 102 1.40 -2.14 2.54
N VAL A 103 0.38 -1.30 2.37
CA VAL A 103 0.00 -0.71 1.09
C VAL A 103 0.32 0.79 1.12
N ALA A 104 1.09 1.28 0.16
CA ALA A 104 1.18 2.71 -0.14
C ALA A 104 0.10 3.08 -1.16
N LEU A 105 -0.86 3.91 -0.76
CA LEU A 105 -1.84 4.51 -1.66
C LEU A 105 -1.52 6.00 -1.79
N GLY A 106 -0.91 6.41 -2.90
CA GLY A 106 -0.53 7.80 -3.12
C GLY A 106 0.64 7.96 -4.09
N GLY A 107 1.09 9.20 -4.25
CA GLY A 107 2.26 9.53 -5.08
C GLY A 107 3.60 9.15 -4.45
N GLY A 108 4.70 9.63 -5.05
CA GLY A 108 6.07 9.27 -4.65
C GLY A 108 6.42 9.58 -3.19
N VAL A 109 5.87 10.64 -2.61
CA VAL A 109 6.06 11.01 -1.19
C VAL A 109 5.61 9.88 -0.26
N ILE A 110 4.37 9.42 -0.44
CA ILE A 110 3.81 8.31 0.35
C ILE A 110 4.52 7.01 -0.01
N GLY A 111 4.81 6.77 -1.29
CA GLY A 111 5.55 5.59 -1.73
C GLY A 111 6.90 5.42 -1.03
N ASP A 112 7.69 6.48 -0.97
CA ASP A 112 9.01 6.47 -0.31
C ASP A 112 8.90 6.28 1.20
N LEU A 113 8.03 7.07 1.86
CA LEU A 113 7.85 6.99 3.30
C LEU A 113 7.33 5.62 3.74
N ALA A 114 6.28 5.12 3.08
CA ALA A 114 5.69 3.82 3.38
C ALA A 114 6.63 2.67 3.02
N GLY A 115 7.35 2.77 1.91
CA GLY A 115 8.36 1.80 1.51
C GLY A 115 9.49 1.70 2.52
N PHE A 116 9.99 2.85 3.01
CA PHE A 116 11.02 2.87 4.04
C PHE A 116 10.49 2.35 5.38
N ALA A 117 9.29 2.76 5.81
CA ALA A 117 8.64 2.24 7.01
C ALA A 117 8.48 0.70 6.95
N ALA A 118 8.04 0.17 5.81
CA ALA A 118 7.91 -1.27 5.60
C ALA A 118 9.26 -2.00 5.61
N ALA A 119 10.34 -1.37 5.11
CA ALA A 119 11.67 -1.94 5.12
C ALA A 119 12.28 -2.05 6.53
N VAL A 120 12.04 -1.07 7.40
CA VAL A 120 12.57 -1.07 8.77
C VAL A 120 11.70 -1.87 9.74
N LEU A 121 10.37 -1.86 9.54
CA LEU A 121 9.44 -2.51 10.44
C LEU A 121 9.73 -4.00 10.54
N ARG A 122 10.08 -4.48 11.73
CA ARG A 122 10.47 -5.88 11.99
C ARG A 122 11.54 -6.42 11.02
N ARG A 123 12.45 -5.54 10.59
CA ARG A 123 13.51 -5.82 9.59
C ARG A 123 12.94 -6.30 8.25
N GLY A 124 11.84 -5.69 7.83
CA GLY A 124 11.18 -5.91 6.55
C GLY A 124 9.85 -6.63 6.68
N VAL A 125 8.79 -5.98 6.19
CA VAL A 125 7.47 -6.57 5.92
C VAL A 125 7.16 -6.54 4.42
N ARG A 126 6.06 -7.16 3.99
CA ARG A 126 5.68 -7.14 2.58
C ARG A 126 5.02 -5.81 2.24
N PHE A 127 5.24 -5.36 1.01
CA PHE A 127 4.89 -4.02 0.58
C PHE A 127 4.26 -4.05 -0.81
N VAL A 128 3.19 -3.28 -0.99
CA VAL A 128 2.49 -3.08 -2.26
C VAL A 128 2.37 -1.57 -2.52
N GLN A 129 2.67 -1.14 -3.74
CA GLN A 129 2.46 0.23 -4.18
C GLN A 129 1.20 0.33 -5.05
N ILE A 130 0.37 1.33 -4.77
CA ILE A 130 -0.74 1.78 -5.60
C ILE A 130 -0.49 3.26 -5.90
N PRO A 131 0.38 3.55 -6.90
CA PRO A 131 0.74 4.92 -7.23
C PRO A 131 -0.44 5.68 -7.84
N THR A 132 -0.62 6.94 -7.44
CA THR A 132 -1.68 7.86 -7.91
C THR A 132 -1.11 9.10 -8.57
#